data_AF-A0A537B634-F1
#
_entry.id   AF-A0A537B634-F1
#
_cell.length_a   1.000
_cell.length_b   1.000
_cell.length_c   1.000
_cell.angle_alpha   90.00
_cell.angle_beta   90.00
_cell.angle_gamma   90.00
#
_symmetry.space_group_name_H-M   'P 1'
#
loop_
_entity.id
_entity.type
_entity.pdbx_description
1 polymer ?
#
loop_
_entity_poly.entity_id
_entity_poly.type
_entity_poly.pdbx_seq_one_letter_code
_entity_poly.pdbx_strand_id
1 'polypeptide(L)' 'MLQSFISRSSDIMGGTPVFSGTRVPIQTLLDYLEAGESAARAA' A
#
# COMPACT_ATOMS: atom_id res chain seq x y z
N MET A 1 -20.45 -8.17 2.69
CA MET A 1 -19.09 -8.73 2.61
C MET A 1 -18.11 -7.62 2.98
N LEU A 2 -17.26 -7.81 4.00
CA LEU A 2 -16.22 -6.84 4.34
C LEU A 2 -15.10 -6.99 3.31
N GLN A 3 -14.85 -5.95 2.50
CA GLN A 3 -13.72 -5.95 1.57
C GLN A 3 -12.45 -5.59 2.34
N SER A 4 -11.42 -6.43 2.24
CA SER A 4 -10.10 -6.11 2.78
C SER A 4 -9.31 -5.30 1.77
N PHE A 5 -9.01 -4.04 2.09
CA PHE A 5 -8.17 -3.16 1.26
C PHE A 5 -6.67 -3.43 1.42
N ILE A 6 -6.30 -4.21 2.44
CA ILE A 6 -4.92 -4.59 2.72
C ILE A 6 -4.82 -6.11 2.60
N SER A 7 -3.76 -6.58 1.92
CA SER A 7 -3.42 -7.98 1.80
C SER A 7 -2.00 -8.24 2.29
N ARG A 8 -1.78 -9.44 2.84
CA ARG A 8 -0.48 -9.90 3.32
C ARG A 8 -0.35 -11.40 3.04
N SER A 9 0.66 -11.79 2.27
CA SER A 9 1.00 -13.19 1.97
C SER A 9 2.50 -13.32 1.81
N SER A 10 3.09 -14.43 2.26
CA SER A 10 4.52 -14.75 2.02
C SER A 10 4.90 -14.68 0.54
N ASP A 11 3.95 -15.02 -0.34
CA ASP A 11 4.16 -15.11 -1.79
C ASP A 11 4.16 -13.72 -2.46
N ILE A 12 3.71 -12.69 -1.74
CA ILE A 12 3.64 -11.31 -2.22
C ILE A 12 4.59 -10.46 -1.38
N MET A 13 5.68 -10.01 -2.01
CA MET A 13 6.71 -9.15 -1.39
C MET A 13 7.21 -9.67 -0.03
N GLY A 14 7.37 -10.99 0.11
CA GLY A 14 7.88 -11.62 1.32
C GLY A 14 7.00 -11.42 2.56
N GLY A 15 5.69 -11.20 2.38
CA GLY A 15 4.79 -10.92 3.50
C GLY A 15 4.74 -9.46 3.93
N THR A 16 5.27 -8.55 3.13
CA THR A 16 5.06 -7.10 3.30
C THR A 16 3.57 -6.77 3.08
N PRO A 17 2.90 -6.01 3.98
CA PRO A 17 1.53 -5.56 3.74
C PRO A 17 1.44 -4.64 2.52
N VAL A 18 0.48 -4.93 1.62
CA VAL A 18 0.24 -4.19 0.38
C VAL A 18 -1.23 -3.80 0.25
N PHE A 19 -1.54 -2.80 -0.57
CA PHE A 19 -2.91 -2.56 -1.00
C PHE A 19 -3.40 -3.74 -1.84
N SER A 20 -4.59 -4.26 -1.52
CA SER A 20 -5.20 -5.40 -2.20
C SER A 20 -5.29 -5.18 -3.71
N GLY A 21 -4.88 -6.19 -4.48
CA GLY A 21 -4.82 -6.11 -5.95
C GLY A 21 -3.58 -5.42 -6.50
N THR A 22 -2.64 -5.00 -5.65
CA THR A 22 -1.38 -4.35 -6.05
C THR A 22 -0.17 -5.03 -5.43
N ARG A 23 1.02 -4.61 -5.85
CA ARG A 23 2.29 -4.84 -5.13
C ARG A 23 2.83 -3.52 -4.55
N VAL A 24 1.93 -2.60 -4.18
CA VAL A 24 2.31 -1.31 -3.56
C VAL A 24 2.27 -1.49 -2.05
N PRO A 25 3.42 -1.42 -1.35
CA PRO A 25 3.46 -1.48 0.10
C PRO A 25 2.67 -0.34 0.74
N ILE A 26 2.09 -0.60 1.92
CA ILE A 26 1.46 0.47 2.71
C ILE A 26 2.49 1.55 3.09
N GLN A 27 3.76 1.15 3.28
CA GLN A 27 4.87 2.06 3.57
C GLN A 27 4.98 3.19 2.55
N THR A 28 4.74 2.92 1.26
CA THR A 28 4.80 3.95 0.21
C THR A 28 3.87 5.13 0.49
N LEU A 29 2.64 4.87 0.97
CA LEU A 29 1.73 5.95 1.35
C LEU A 29 2.27 6.73 2.56
N LEU A 30 2.84 6.04 3.55
CA LEU A 30 3.41 6.69 4.73
C LEU A 30 4.60 7.57 4.35
N ASP A 31 5.48 7.09 3.45
CA ASP A 31 6.62 7.86 2.94
C ASP A 31 6.15 9.16 2.27
N TYR A 32 5.09 9.09 1.44
CA TYR A 32 4.50 10.29 0.83
C TYR A 32 3.98 11.27 1.88
N LEU A 33 3.27 10.79 2.89
CA LEU A 33 2.74 11.63 3.97
C LEU A 33 3.86 12.27 4.80
N GLU A 34 4.92 11.52 5.10
CA GLU A 34 6.10 12.01 5.82
C GLU A 34 6.87 13.07 5.01
N ALA A 35 6.95 12.90 3.69
CA ALA A 35 7.53 13.90 2.79
C ALA A 35 6.65 15.16 2.63
N GLY A 36 5.45 15.19 3.21
CA GLY A 36 4.47 16.27 3.02
C GLY A 36 3.81 16.26 1.64
N GLU A 37 3.92 15.15 0.92
CA GLU A 37 3.31 14.94 -0.39
C GLU A 37 1.89 14.37 -0.25
N SER A 38 1.01 14.72 -1.18
CA SER A 38 -0.33 14.14 -1.26
C SER A 38 -0.42 13.14 -2.41
N ALA A 39 -0.91 11.93 -2.12
CA ALA A 39 -1.13 10.89 -3.13
C ALA A 39 -2.12 11.29 -4.24
N ALA A 40 -2.90 12.37 -4.04
CA ALA A 40 -3.84 12.92 -5.01
C ALA A 40 -3.17 13.54 -6.26
N ARG A 41 -1.85 13.74 -6.25
CA ARG A 41 -1.09 14.40 -7.33
C ARG A 41 -0.37 13.42 -8.25
N ALA A 42 -0.89 12.20 -8.41
CA ALA A 42 -0.48 11.28 -9.47
C ALA A 42 -1.45 11.42 -10.66
N ALA A 43 -1.21 12.44 -11.49
CA ALA A 43 -1.83 12.59 -12.80
C ALA A 43 -0.77 12.34 -13.88
#